data_AF-A0ABD0S1S4-F1
#
_entry.id   AF-A0ABD0S1S4-F1
#
_cell.length_a   1.000
_cell.length_b   1.000
_cell.length_c   1.000
_cell.angle_alpha   90.00
_cell.angle_beta   90.00
_cell.angle_gamma   90.00
#
_symmetry.space_group_name_H-M   'P 1'
#
loop_
_entity.id
_entity.type
_entity.pdbx_description
1 polymer ?
#
loop_
_entity_poly.entity_id
_entity_poly.type
_entity_poly.pdbx_seq_one_letter_code
_entity_poly.pdbx_strand_id
1 'polypeptide(L)'
;VQHASKQITAEKQYKGIIDCVVRIPKEQGFLSFWRGNLANVIRYFPTQALNFAFKDKYKKIFLGGVDQKTQFWRYFAGNLASGGAAGATSLCFVYPLDFARTRLAADIGKGAAEREFTGLGNCIAKIFKSDGIRGLYLGFNVSVQGIIIYRAAYFGVYDTAKGMLPDPKNTHIVISWMIAQTVTAVAGIISYPFDTVRRRMMM
;
A
#
# COMPACT_ATOMS: atom_id res chain seq x y z
N VAL A 1 -12.46 6.49 -5.25
CA VAL A 1 -11.50 7.62 -5.33
C VAL A 1 -12.05 8.74 -6.21
N GLN A 2 -12.56 8.45 -7.42
CA GLN A 2 -13.12 9.47 -8.32
C GLN A 2 -14.20 10.35 -7.67
N HIS A 3 -15.13 9.77 -6.91
CA HIS A 3 -16.17 10.52 -6.17
C HIS A 3 -15.63 11.48 -5.08
N ALA A 4 -14.39 11.28 -4.62
CA ALA A 4 -13.75 12.13 -3.63
C ALA A 4 -12.85 13.19 -4.28
N SER A 5 -12.63 13.13 -5.60
CA SER A 5 -11.82 14.11 -6.32
C SER A 5 -12.64 15.37 -6.61
N LYS A 6 -12.08 16.54 -6.28
CA LYS A 6 -12.70 17.84 -6.59
C LYS A 6 -12.61 18.21 -8.08
N GLN A 7 -11.74 17.53 -8.85
CA GLN A 7 -11.53 17.82 -10.27
C GLN A 7 -12.43 17.00 -11.21
N ILE A 8 -12.97 15.85 -10.76
CA ILE A 8 -13.76 14.95 -11.59
C ILE A 8 -15.26 15.19 -11.34
N THR A 9 -15.95 15.83 -12.28
CA THR A 9 -17.41 15.91 -12.27
C THR A 9 -18.02 14.52 -12.49
N ALA A 10 -19.25 14.30 -12.01
CA ALA A 10 -19.93 13.00 -12.11
C ALA A 10 -19.97 12.46 -13.56
N GLU A 11 -20.20 13.34 -14.53
CA GLU A 11 -20.24 13.03 -15.96
C GLU A 11 -18.86 12.63 -16.54
N LYS A 12 -17.77 13.10 -15.94
CA LYS A 12 -16.39 12.85 -16.41
C LYS A 12 -15.74 11.64 -15.76
N GLN A 13 -16.44 10.94 -14.87
CA GLN A 13 -15.92 9.74 -14.23
C GLN A 13 -15.59 8.65 -15.26
N TYR A 14 -14.49 7.95 -15.05
CA TYR A 14 -14.12 6.79 -15.84
C TYR A 14 -15.08 5.63 -15.57
N LYS A 15 -15.62 5.04 -16.63
CA LYS A 15 -16.61 3.96 -16.57
C LYS A 15 -16.01 2.60 -16.16
N GLY A 16 -14.70 2.48 -16.25
CA GLY A 16 -13.96 1.26 -15.94
C GLY A 16 -12.50 1.35 -16.36
N ILE A 17 -11.78 0.23 -16.28
CA ILE A 17 -10.34 0.16 -16.58
C ILE A 17 -10.08 0.55 -18.05
N ILE A 18 -10.80 -0.04 -19.00
CA ILE A 18 -10.61 0.20 -20.45
C ILE A 18 -10.86 1.67 -20.79
N ASP A 19 -11.96 2.24 -20.30
CA ASP A 19 -12.29 3.65 -20.51
C ASP A 19 -11.18 4.57 -19.95
N CYS A 20 -10.67 4.26 -18.76
CA CYS A 20 -9.61 5.02 -18.10
C CYS A 20 -8.29 5.00 -18.90
N VAL A 21 -7.82 3.81 -19.32
CA VAL A 21 -6.55 3.69 -20.06
C VAL A 21 -6.62 4.29 -21.47
N VAL A 22 -7.79 4.29 -22.10
CA VAL A 22 -7.98 4.92 -23.43
C VAL A 22 -8.06 6.43 -23.33
N ARG A 23 -8.67 6.97 -22.25
CA ARG A 23 -8.90 8.40 -22.08
C ARG A 23 -7.68 9.14 -21.54
N ILE A 24 -6.96 8.59 -20.56
CA ILE A 24 -5.81 9.26 -19.92
C ILE A 24 -4.80 9.84 -20.93
N PRO A 25 -4.32 9.08 -21.94
CA PRO A 25 -3.35 9.62 -22.91
C PRO A 25 -3.90 10.77 -23.74
N LYS A 26 -5.20 10.73 -24.06
CA LYS A 26 -5.88 11.76 -24.86
C LYS A 26 -6.20 13.00 -24.03
N GLU A 27 -6.50 12.83 -22.74
CA GLU A 27 -6.89 13.92 -21.84
C GLU A 27 -5.68 14.63 -21.24
N GLN A 28 -4.64 13.91 -20.86
CA GLN A 28 -3.52 14.42 -20.04
C GLN A 28 -2.13 14.18 -20.65
N GLY A 29 -2.06 13.49 -21.80
CA GLY A 29 -0.83 13.03 -22.43
C GLY A 29 -0.34 11.69 -21.89
N PHE A 30 0.37 10.91 -22.71
CA PHE A 30 0.79 9.54 -22.39
C PHE A 30 1.64 9.43 -21.11
N LEU A 31 2.51 10.41 -20.84
CA LEU A 31 3.37 10.42 -19.65
C LEU A 31 2.61 10.54 -18.33
N SER A 32 1.32 10.90 -18.36
CA SER A 32 0.49 11.03 -17.16
C SER A 32 0.26 9.70 -16.42
N PHE A 33 0.44 8.53 -17.08
CA PHE A 33 0.42 7.23 -16.40
C PHE A 33 1.48 7.10 -15.29
N TRP A 34 2.58 7.84 -15.39
CA TRP A 34 3.65 7.84 -14.39
C TRP A 34 3.51 8.97 -13.37
N ARG A 35 2.39 9.70 -13.35
CA ARG A 35 2.18 10.79 -12.42
C ARG A 35 2.19 10.28 -10.98
N GLY A 36 3.04 10.89 -10.15
CA GLY A 36 3.28 10.45 -8.77
C GLY A 36 4.28 9.29 -8.62
N ASN A 37 4.80 8.70 -9.70
CA ASN A 37 5.71 7.55 -9.63
C ASN A 37 7.06 7.87 -8.97
N LEU A 38 7.50 9.15 -8.97
CA LEU A 38 8.71 9.57 -8.26
C LEU A 38 8.68 9.17 -6.77
N ALA A 39 7.51 9.28 -6.14
CA ALA A 39 7.33 8.86 -4.75
C ALA A 39 7.60 7.36 -4.57
N ASN A 40 7.27 6.51 -5.54
CA ASN A 40 7.54 5.07 -5.46
C ASN A 40 9.03 4.75 -5.47
N VAL A 41 9.76 5.42 -6.36
CA VAL A 41 11.21 5.24 -6.51
C VAL A 41 11.91 5.69 -5.22
N ILE A 42 11.56 6.88 -4.72
CA ILE A 42 12.16 7.41 -3.49
C ILE A 42 11.80 6.53 -2.29
N ARG A 43 10.52 6.14 -2.14
CA ARG A 43 10.02 5.39 -0.98
C ARG A 43 10.75 4.07 -0.74
N TYR A 44 11.28 3.43 -1.78
CA TYR A 44 11.98 2.16 -1.66
C TYR A 44 13.17 2.25 -0.68
N PHE A 45 14.06 3.25 -0.86
CA PHE A 45 15.27 3.41 -0.05
C PHE A 45 15.02 3.57 1.46
N PRO A 46 14.24 4.56 1.94
CA PRO A 46 13.98 4.74 3.36
C PRO A 46 13.19 3.57 3.95
N THR A 47 12.28 2.96 3.19
CA THR A 47 11.55 1.77 3.65
C THR A 47 12.50 0.60 3.90
N GLN A 48 13.48 0.38 3.01
CA GLN A 48 14.48 -0.68 3.20
C GLN A 48 15.42 -0.38 4.37
N ALA A 49 15.87 0.87 4.51
CA ALA A 49 16.70 1.28 5.65
C ALA A 49 15.99 1.04 7.00
N LEU A 50 14.72 1.43 7.10
CA LEU A 50 13.90 1.23 8.31
C LEU A 50 13.62 -0.26 8.56
N ASN A 51 13.35 -1.04 7.50
CA ASN A 51 13.20 -2.49 7.63
C ASN A 51 14.49 -3.13 8.17
N PHE A 52 15.65 -2.77 7.64
CA PHE A 52 16.93 -3.28 8.12
C PHE A 52 17.18 -2.93 9.59
N ALA A 53 16.85 -1.71 10.00
CA ALA A 53 17.03 -1.26 11.38
C ALA A 53 16.07 -1.95 12.38
N PHE A 54 14.78 -2.10 12.03
CA PHE A 54 13.74 -2.43 12.99
C PHE A 54 13.14 -3.83 12.87
N LYS A 55 13.17 -4.46 11.70
CA LYS A 55 12.46 -5.73 11.46
C LYS A 55 12.92 -6.84 12.40
N ASP A 56 14.24 -7.02 12.54
CA ASP A 56 14.79 -8.08 13.39
C ASP A 56 14.63 -7.76 14.88
N LYS A 57 14.64 -6.47 15.26
CA LYS A 57 14.33 -6.03 16.62
C LYS A 57 12.89 -6.39 16.99
N TYR A 58 11.92 -6.06 16.14
CA TYR A 58 10.52 -6.42 16.39
C TYR A 58 10.30 -7.93 16.37
N LYS A 59 10.96 -8.68 15.47
CA LYS A 59 10.91 -10.15 15.52
C LYS A 59 11.42 -10.69 16.85
N LYS A 60 12.57 -10.21 17.35
CA LYS A 60 13.11 -10.63 18.65
C LYS A 60 12.16 -10.27 19.80
N ILE A 61 11.55 -9.09 19.78
CA ILE A 61 10.61 -8.64 20.81
C ILE A 61 9.33 -9.50 20.84
N PHE A 62 8.74 -9.77 19.66
CA PHE A 62 7.42 -10.42 19.59
C PHE A 62 7.45 -11.94 19.38
N LEU A 63 8.57 -12.49 18.88
CA LEU A 63 8.75 -13.92 18.58
C LEU A 63 9.93 -14.55 19.33
N GLY A 64 10.65 -13.78 20.16
CA GLY A 64 11.75 -14.32 20.96
C GLY A 64 11.26 -15.44 21.89
N GLY A 65 11.85 -16.62 21.74
CA GLY A 65 11.49 -17.80 22.55
C GLY A 65 10.16 -18.47 22.18
N VAL A 66 9.52 -18.07 21.07
CA VAL A 66 8.28 -18.71 20.60
C VAL A 66 8.59 -19.78 19.56
N ASP A 67 8.20 -21.02 19.83
CA ASP A 67 8.33 -22.12 18.88
C ASP A 67 7.09 -22.19 17.97
N GLN A 68 7.33 -22.15 16.66
CA GLN A 68 6.29 -22.18 15.64
C GLN A 68 5.50 -23.50 15.64
N LYS A 69 6.12 -24.63 15.98
CA LYS A 69 5.51 -25.97 15.90
C LYS A 69 4.62 -26.28 17.09
N THR A 70 5.00 -25.80 18.29
CA THR A 70 4.27 -26.09 19.53
C THR A 70 3.29 -24.98 19.90
N GLN A 71 3.54 -23.73 19.47
CA GLN A 71 2.76 -22.56 19.88
C GLN A 71 2.23 -21.75 18.69
N PHE A 72 1.48 -22.40 17.78
CA PHE A 72 0.98 -21.78 16.55
C PHE A 72 0.30 -20.42 16.77
N TRP A 73 -0.70 -20.31 17.65
CA TRP A 73 -1.44 -19.06 17.87
C TRP A 73 -0.57 -17.94 18.47
N ARG A 74 0.38 -18.30 19.33
CA ARG A 74 1.34 -17.35 19.90
C ARG A 74 2.30 -16.84 18.83
N TYR A 75 2.80 -17.74 17.99
CA TYR A 75 3.64 -17.39 16.84
C TYR A 75 2.89 -16.51 15.86
N PHE A 76 1.65 -16.87 15.50
CA PHE A 76 0.80 -16.11 14.59
C PHE A 76 0.58 -14.68 15.12
N ALA A 77 0.13 -14.54 16.37
CA ALA A 77 -0.07 -13.22 17.00
C ALA A 77 1.23 -12.40 17.06
N GLY A 78 2.36 -13.04 17.42
CA GLY A 78 3.67 -12.39 17.43
C GLY A 78 4.13 -11.92 16.04
N ASN A 79 3.84 -12.69 14.99
CA ASN A 79 4.19 -12.33 13.61
C ASN A 79 3.33 -11.16 13.09
N LEU A 80 2.05 -11.12 13.47
CA LEU A 80 1.17 -9.99 13.20
C LEU A 80 1.63 -8.73 13.94
N ALA A 81 1.93 -8.83 15.23
CA ALA A 81 2.42 -7.71 16.04
C ALA A 81 3.76 -7.19 15.52
N SER A 82 4.71 -8.08 15.22
CA SER A 82 6.00 -7.75 14.61
C SER A 82 5.81 -7.03 13.27
N GLY A 83 4.88 -7.52 12.46
CA GLY A 83 4.58 -6.94 11.17
C GLY A 83 3.90 -5.60 11.20
N GLY A 84 2.87 -5.47 12.05
CA GLY A 84 2.15 -4.24 12.28
C GLY A 84 3.08 -3.16 12.83
N ALA A 85 3.92 -3.49 13.82
CA ALA A 85 4.89 -2.56 14.40
C ALA A 85 5.94 -2.13 13.36
N ALA A 86 6.57 -3.05 12.63
CA ALA A 86 7.54 -2.72 11.59
C ALA A 86 6.91 -1.86 10.47
N GLY A 87 5.68 -2.19 10.07
CA GLY A 87 4.91 -1.43 9.09
C GLY A 87 4.57 -0.03 9.57
N ALA A 88 4.03 0.10 10.79
CA ALA A 88 3.70 1.39 11.40
C ALA A 88 4.93 2.29 11.55
N THR A 89 6.04 1.76 12.06
CA THR A 89 7.31 2.49 12.19
C THR A 89 7.82 2.96 10.85
N SER A 90 7.76 2.12 9.81
CA SER A 90 8.15 2.53 8.46
C SER A 90 7.25 3.66 7.95
N LEU A 91 5.94 3.51 8.11
CA LEU A 91 4.96 4.52 7.73
C LEU A 91 5.15 5.84 8.49
N CYS A 92 5.60 5.85 9.75
CA CYS A 92 5.89 7.10 10.48
C CYS A 92 6.88 8.02 9.75
N PHE A 93 7.68 7.51 8.80
CA PHE A 93 8.59 8.32 8.00
C PHE A 93 8.16 8.45 6.54
N VAL A 94 7.65 7.36 5.94
CA VAL A 94 7.41 7.32 4.49
C VAL A 94 5.96 7.61 4.11
N TYR A 95 5.04 7.75 5.06
CA TYR A 95 3.62 8.00 4.78
C TYR A 95 3.36 9.29 3.96
N PRO A 96 4.07 10.41 4.18
CA PRO A 96 3.90 11.60 3.33
C PRO A 96 4.19 11.33 1.85
N LEU A 97 5.09 10.39 1.54
CA LEU A 97 5.36 9.97 0.15
C LEU A 97 4.18 9.19 -0.44
N ASP A 98 3.58 8.28 0.33
CA ASP A 98 2.38 7.54 -0.07
C ASP A 98 1.17 8.47 -0.29
N PHE A 99 1.01 9.44 0.61
CA PHE A 99 0.00 10.48 0.52
C PHE A 99 0.16 11.27 -0.78
N ALA A 100 1.36 11.82 -1.02
CA ALA A 100 1.62 12.64 -2.20
C ALA A 100 1.54 11.83 -3.51
N ARG A 101 1.98 10.57 -3.50
CA ARG A 101 1.76 9.64 -4.63
C ARG A 101 0.28 9.55 -4.97
N THR A 102 -0.57 9.34 -3.96
CA THR A 102 -2.01 9.14 -4.14
C THR A 102 -2.67 10.42 -4.66
N ARG A 103 -2.31 11.58 -4.13
CA ARG A 103 -2.84 12.87 -4.57
C ARG A 103 -2.42 13.23 -5.99
N LEU A 104 -1.15 13.01 -6.33
CA LEU A 104 -0.66 13.22 -7.69
C LEU A 104 -1.30 12.27 -8.70
N ALA A 105 -1.55 11.01 -8.33
CA ALA A 105 -2.23 10.05 -9.19
C ALA A 105 -3.72 10.36 -9.37
N ALA A 106 -4.35 11.03 -8.40
CA ALA A 106 -5.73 11.48 -8.49
C ALA A 106 -5.90 12.83 -9.21
N ASP A 107 -4.79 13.55 -9.46
CA ASP A 107 -4.79 14.84 -10.14
C ASP A 107 -4.96 14.66 -11.66
N ILE A 108 -6.14 15.03 -12.15
CA ILE A 108 -6.53 14.89 -13.56
C ILE A 108 -6.29 16.16 -14.40
N GLY A 109 -5.64 17.20 -13.85
CA GLY A 109 -5.40 18.46 -14.56
C GLY A 109 -4.55 18.27 -15.82
N LYS A 110 -4.98 18.87 -16.95
CA LYS A 110 -4.38 18.65 -18.27
C LYS A 110 -3.10 19.45 -18.48
N GLY A 111 -3.09 20.71 -18.01
CA GLY A 111 -1.95 21.63 -18.09
C GLY A 111 -1.51 22.15 -16.72
N ALA A 112 -0.39 22.86 -16.66
CA ALA A 112 0.18 23.36 -15.40
C ALA A 112 -0.80 24.24 -14.59
N ALA A 113 -1.67 25.00 -15.28
CA ALA A 113 -2.68 25.85 -14.64
C ALA A 113 -3.89 25.08 -14.06
N GLU A 114 -4.20 23.90 -14.60
CA GLU A 114 -5.33 23.07 -14.15
C GLU A 114 -4.91 22.03 -13.09
N ARG A 115 -3.60 21.82 -12.93
CA ARG A 115 -3.04 20.85 -11.99
C ARG A 115 -3.17 21.37 -10.56
N GLU A 116 -3.65 20.50 -9.68
CA GLU A 116 -3.69 20.78 -8.24
C GLU A 116 -2.28 20.85 -7.64
N PHE A 117 -1.39 19.99 -8.15
CA PHE A 117 0.00 19.88 -7.73
C PHE A 117 0.96 19.77 -8.92
N THR A 118 2.03 20.55 -8.88
CA THR A 118 3.07 20.52 -9.92
C THR A 118 4.02 19.32 -9.77
N GLY A 119 4.10 18.72 -8.59
CA GLY A 119 4.96 17.56 -8.31
C GLY A 119 4.95 17.15 -6.83
N LEU A 120 5.83 16.20 -6.48
CA LEU A 120 5.93 15.61 -5.13
C LEU A 120 6.21 16.66 -4.05
N GLY A 121 7.26 17.47 -4.23
CA GLY A 121 7.63 18.50 -3.25
C GLY A 121 6.55 19.57 -3.09
N ASN A 122 5.95 20.01 -4.20
CA ASN A 122 4.83 20.96 -4.18
C ASN A 122 3.60 20.39 -3.45
N CYS A 123 3.26 19.12 -3.67
CA CYS A 123 2.17 18.45 -2.96
C CYS A 123 2.38 18.43 -1.45
N ILE A 124 3.57 18.00 -1.02
CA ILE A 124 3.90 17.92 0.41
C ILE A 124 3.89 19.33 1.03
N ALA A 125 4.56 20.31 0.40
CA ALA A 125 4.65 21.67 0.92
C ALA A 125 3.29 22.37 0.99
N LYS A 126 2.45 22.23 -0.05
CA LYS A 126 1.13 22.86 -0.12
C LYS A 126 0.20 22.32 0.96
N ILE A 127 0.17 21.00 1.17
CA ILE A 127 -0.66 20.35 2.19
C ILE A 127 -0.12 20.61 3.60
N PHE A 128 1.20 20.61 3.77
CA PHE A 128 1.78 20.98 5.05
C PHE A 128 1.45 22.43 5.43
N LYS A 129 1.40 23.35 4.47
CA LYS A 129 1.03 24.75 4.71
C LYS A 129 -0.46 24.93 5.02
N SER A 130 -1.35 24.14 4.42
CA SER A 130 -2.80 24.24 4.68
C SER A 130 -3.24 23.51 5.94
N ASP A 131 -2.80 22.26 6.12
CA ASP A 131 -3.37 21.31 7.10
C ASP A 131 -2.32 20.78 8.09
N GLY A 132 -1.07 21.28 7.98
CA GLY A 132 0.03 20.88 8.83
C GLY A 132 0.45 19.42 8.64
N ILE A 133 1.12 18.88 9.66
CA ILE A 133 1.53 17.47 9.66
C ILE A 133 0.34 16.53 9.66
N ARG A 134 -0.79 16.92 10.28
CA ARG A 134 -2.00 16.08 10.35
C ARG A 134 -2.55 15.78 8.96
N GLY A 135 -2.52 16.76 8.04
CA GLY A 135 -2.95 16.58 6.65
C GLY A 135 -2.15 15.50 5.91
N LEU A 136 -0.83 15.47 6.10
CA LEU A 136 0.04 14.50 5.44
C LEU A 136 -0.13 13.05 5.94
N TYR A 137 -0.73 12.86 7.12
CA TYR A 137 -0.91 11.56 7.77
C TYR A 137 -2.38 11.11 7.84
N LEU A 138 -3.27 11.73 7.06
CA LEU A 138 -4.67 11.31 6.99
C LEU A 138 -4.79 9.87 6.47
N GLY A 139 -5.48 9.04 7.25
CA GLY A 139 -5.64 7.61 6.97
C GLY A 139 -4.54 6.72 7.55
N PHE A 140 -3.64 7.25 8.40
CA PHE A 140 -2.55 6.46 8.99
C PHE A 140 -3.08 5.25 9.78
N ASN A 141 -4.06 5.45 10.67
CA ASN A 141 -4.59 4.40 11.53
C ASN A 141 -5.20 3.23 10.73
N VAL A 142 -6.05 3.54 9.75
CA VAL A 142 -6.67 2.52 8.87
C VAL A 142 -5.62 1.82 8.01
N SER A 143 -4.53 2.51 7.64
CA SER A 143 -3.40 1.90 6.94
C SER A 143 -2.69 0.85 7.79
N VAL A 144 -2.47 1.12 9.09
CA VAL A 144 -1.84 0.16 10.00
C VAL A 144 -2.75 -1.06 10.20
N GLN A 145 -4.05 -0.84 10.39
CA GLN A 145 -5.03 -1.93 10.46
C GLN A 145 -5.02 -2.77 9.18
N GLY A 146 -5.02 -2.13 8.01
CA GLY A 146 -4.93 -2.79 6.71
C GLY A 146 -3.67 -3.66 6.57
N ILE A 147 -2.51 -3.22 7.08
CA ILE A 147 -1.28 -4.02 7.08
C ILE A 147 -1.43 -5.28 7.93
N ILE A 148 -2.06 -5.17 9.12
CA ILE A 148 -2.27 -6.32 10.01
C ILE A 148 -3.22 -7.32 9.36
N ILE A 149 -4.35 -6.86 8.81
CA ILE A 149 -5.33 -7.72 8.11
C ILE A 149 -4.70 -8.38 6.87
N TYR A 150 -3.95 -7.61 6.07
CA TYR A 150 -3.24 -8.13 4.91
C TYR A 150 -2.27 -9.24 5.33
N ARG A 151 -1.48 -9.04 6.40
CA ARG A 151 -0.54 -10.07 6.88
C ARG A 151 -1.27 -11.29 7.43
N ALA A 152 -2.34 -11.12 8.18
CA ALA A 152 -3.15 -12.22 8.72
C ALA A 152 -3.71 -13.10 7.60
N ALA A 153 -4.32 -12.46 6.59
CA ALA A 153 -4.81 -13.16 5.41
C ALA A 153 -3.67 -13.83 4.62
N TYR A 154 -2.56 -13.13 4.40
CA TYR A 154 -1.41 -13.67 3.67
C TYR A 154 -0.86 -14.94 4.33
N PHE A 155 -0.58 -14.90 5.64
CA PHE A 155 -0.06 -16.07 6.36
C PHE A 155 -1.09 -17.19 6.45
N GLY A 156 -2.36 -16.88 6.77
CA GLY A 156 -3.41 -17.90 6.88
C GLY A 156 -3.67 -18.64 5.56
N VAL A 157 -3.73 -17.91 4.44
CA VAL A 157 -3.92 -18.51 3.11
C VAL A 157 -2.66 -19.25 2.68
N TYR A 158 -1.46 -18.71 2.94
CA TYR A 158 -0.20 -19.38 2.60
C TYR A 158 -0.02 -20.70 3.36
N ASP A 159 -0.27 -20.71 4.67
CA ASP A 159 -0.10 -21.92 5.50
C ASP A 159 -1.10 -23.01 5.09
N THR A 160 -2.35 -22.62 4.78
CA THR A 160 -3.37 -23.53 4.24
C THR A 160 -2.95 -24.09 2.88
N ALA A 161 -2.52 -23.22 1.95
CA ALA A 161 -2.07 -23.62 0.62
C ALA A 161 -0.86 -24.57 0.70
N LYS A 162 0.07 -24.31 1.61
CA LYS A 162 1.23 -25.17 1.84
C LYS A 162 0.85 -26.53 2.40
N GLY A 163 -0.14 -26.61 3.28
CA GLY A 163 -0.66 -27.89 3.82
C GLY A 163 -1.39 -28.74 2.78
N MET A 164 -1.92 -28.13 1.72
CA MET A 164 -2.58 -28.82 0.61
C MET A 164 -1.61 -29.33 -0.46
N LEU A 165 -0.34 -28.89 -0.44
CA LEU A 165 0.67 -29.33 -1.41
C LEU A 165 1.24 -30.71 -1.01
N PRO A 166 1.24 -31.70 -1.92
CA PRO A 166 1.78 -33.04 -1.65
C PRO A 166 3.28 -33.03 -1.31
N ASP A 167 4.05 -32.20 -2.01
CA ASP A 167 5.47 -31.96 -1.72
C ASP A 167 5.84 -30.48 -1.95
N PRO A 168 5.81 -29.66 -0.87
CA PRO A 168 6.15 -28.25 -0.96
C PRO A 168 7.60 -27.97 -1.39
N LYS A 169 8.52 -28.93 -1.26
CA LYS A 169 9.95 -28.74 -1.59
C LYS A 169 10.27 -29.06 -3.04
N ASN A 170 9.55 -30.00 -3.64
CA ASN A 170 9.73 -30.41 -5.04
C ASN A 170 8.65 -29.86 -5.99
N THR A 171 7.84 -28.90 -5.54
CA THR A 171 6.83 -28.25 -6.39
C THR A 171 7.50 -27.41 -7.49
N HIS A 172 7.06 -27.59 -8.74
CA HIS A 172 7.57 -26.85 -9.89
C HIS A 172 7.48 -25.33 -9.68
N ILE A 173 8.49 -24.58 -10.13
CA ILE A 173 8.62 -23.13 -9.90
C ILE A 173 7.38 -22.33 -10.34
N VAL A 174 6.75 -22.71 -11.46
CA VAL A 174 5.54 -22.05 -11.97
C VAL A 174 4.36 -22.23 -11.01
N ILE A 175 4.20 -23.42 -10.42
CA ILE A 175 3.12 -23.69 -9.46
C ILE A 175 3.36 -22.89 -8.18
N SER A 176 4.58 -22.91 -7.65
CA SER A 176 4.97 -22.11 -6.49
C SER A 176 4.74 -20.60 -6.72
N TRP A 177 5.05 -20.11 -7.93
CA TRP A 177 4.79 -18.73 -8.33
C TRP A 177 3.28 -18.43 -8.40
N MET A 178 2.48 -19.29 -9.04
CA MET A 178 1.02 -19.12 -9.10
C MET A 178 0.37 -19.12 -7.72
N ILE A 179 0.84 -19.98 -6.81
CA ILE A 179 0.37 -19.99 -5.41
C ILE A 179 0.73 -18.67 -4.72
N ALA A 180 1.98 -18.21 -4.86
CA ALA A 180 2.39 -16.93 -4.29
C ALA A 180 1.56 -15.75 -4.82
N GLN A 181 1.25 -15.72 -6.12
CA GLN A 181 0.37 -14.70 -6.71
C GLN A 181 -1.06 -14.81 -6.17
N THR A 182 -1.61 -16.02 -6.07
CA THR A 182 -2.97 -16.26 -5.58
C THR A 182 -3.11 -15.83 -4.12
N VAL A 183 -2.18 -16.23 -3.26
CA VAL A 183 -2.12 -15.80 -1.85
C VAL A 183 -2.07 -14.27 -1.75
N THR A 184 -1.22 -13.64 -2.56
CA THR A 184 -1.06 -12.18 -2.57
C THR A 184 -2.35 -11.49 -3.03
N ALA A 185 -3.00 -12.00 -4.07
CA ALA A 185 -4.25 -11.46 -4.59
C ALA A 185 -5.38 -11.59 -3.56
N VAL A 186 -5.56 -12.76 -2.94
CA VAL A 186 -6.58 -13.01 -1.92
C VAL A 186 -6.37 -12.12 -0.70
N ALA A 187 -5.14 -12.03 -0.18
CA ALA A 187 -4.81 -11.13 0.94
C ALA A 187 -5.06 -9.66 0.56
N GLY A 188 -4.72 -9.28 -0.67
CA GLY A 188 -5.00 -7.95 -1.23
C GLY A 188 -6.49 -7.64 -1.23
N ILE A 189 -7.33 -8.55 -1.74
CA ILE A 189 -8.80 -8.40 -1.79
C ILE A 189 -9.39 -8.26 -0.37
N ILE A 190 -8.97 -9.13 0.57
CA ILE A 190 -9.46 -9.10 1.95
C ILE A 190 -9.13 -7.76 2.64
N SER A 191 -7.93 -7.23 2.38
CA SER A 191 -7.50 -5.94 2.96
C SER A 191 -7.98 -4.71 2.17
N TYR A 192 -8.56 -4.89 0.97
CA TYR A 192 -8.90 -3.81 0.04
C TYR A 192 -9.88 -2.76 0.57
N PRO A 193 -10.89 -3.10 1.41
CA PRO A 193 -11.74 -2.09 2.04
C PRO A 193 -10.94 -1.06 2.87
N PHE A 194 -9.90 -1.52 3.58
CA PHE A 194 -9.03 -0.64 4.38
C PHE A 194 -8.22 0.30 3.49
N ASP A 195 -7.67 -0.20 2.37
CA ASP A 195 -6.96 0.64 1.40
C ASP A 195 -7.90 1.66 0.74
N THR A 196 -9.15 1.26 0.47
CA THR A 196 -10.17 2.15 -0.09
C THR A 196 -10.48 3.31 0.86
N VAL A 197 -10.73 3.01 2.14
CA VAL A 197 -10.98 4.05 3.16
C VAL A 197 -9.73 4.92 3.35
N ARG A 198 -8.54 4.30 3.46
CA ARG A 198 -7.25 5.02 3.52
C ARG A 198 -7.14 6.06 2.42
N ARG A 199 -7.33 5.66 1.15
CA ARG A 199 -7.23 6.57 0.01
C ARG A 199 -8.29 7.64 0.02
N ARG A 200 -9.52 7.34 0.44
CA ARG A 200 -10.58 8.35 0.57
C ARG A 200 -10.24 9.41 1.63
N MET A 201 -9.59 9.01 2.73
CA MET A 201 -9.15 9.97 3.76
C MET A 201 -7.99 10.87 3.29
N MET A 202 -7.17 10.41 2.34
CA MET A 202 -6.07 11.20 1.79
C MET A 202 -6.52 12.29 0.81
N MET A 203 -7.70 12.14 0.20
CA MET A 203 -8.27 13.08 -0.77
C MET A 203 -8.84 14.30 -0.07
#